data_AF-A0A1Y2FK75-F1
#
_entry.id   AF-A0A1Y2FK75-F1
#
_cell.length_a   1.000
_cell.length_b   1.000
_cell.length_c   1.000
_cell.angle_alpha   90.00
_cell.angle_beta   90.00
_cell.angle_gamma   90.00
#
_symmetry.space_group_name_H-M   'P 1'
#
loop_
_entity.id
_entity.type
_entity.pdbx_description
1 polymer ?
#
loop_
_entity_poly.entity_id
_entity_poly.type
_entity_poly.pdbx_seq_one_letter_code
_entity_poly.pdbx_strand_id
1 'polypeptide(L)'
;MTDFEYQKENIIPLPQGRSAKVLSALYAKESIIEKRYESDSLTGKELREIQKKEFENELKDIDEVDDPLNTYFKYINWIQENYPTGNDTETGLLSLLEHVLKKYQSDPRYLNDSRYLRLWFLYAHYSQEPIEIFKFLSVNEIGQNLSTYYEEYALLMETQNKYKEANEIYTLGINRKAQPIERLKKRYIEFQKRM
;
A
#
# COMPACT_ATOMS: atom_id res chain seq x y z
N MET A 1 6.32 24.90 13.44
CA MET A 1 6.65 23.73 14.29
C MET A 1 5.66 22.66 13.89
N THR A 2 6.12 21.47 13.50
CA THR A 2 5.29 20.44 12.88
C THR A 2 4.46 19.72 13.96
N ASP A 3 3.12 19.87 13.91
CA ASP A 3 2.17 19.44 14.96
C ASP A 3 2.05 17.91 15.16
N PHE A 4 2.99 17.11 14.67
CA PHE A 4 3.01 15.65 14.80
C PHE A 4 4.33 15.08 15.37
N GLU A 5 5.32 15.94 15.66
CA GLU A 5 6.63 15.50 16.19
C GLU A 5 6.52 14.76 17.53
N TYR A 6 5.52 15.09 18.34
CA TYR A 6 5.27 14.43 19.63
C TYR A 6 4.66 13.03 19.50
N GLN A 7 4.13 12.66 18.32
CA GLN A 7 3.56 11.33 18.06
C GLN A 7 4.40 10.51 17.08
N LYS A 8 5.63 10.94 16.76
CA LYS A 8 6.47 10.26 15.75
C LYS A 8 6.69 8.76 16.01
N GLU A 9 6.76 8.36 17.28
CA GLU A 9 6.95 6.95 17.69
C GLU A 9 5.69 6.10 17.45
N ASN A 10 4.51 6.73 17.32
CA ASN A 10 3.23 6.07 17.08
C ASN A 10 2.87 5.97 15.59
N ILE A 11 3.68 6.55 14.69
CA ILE A 11 3.40 6.56 13.25
C ILE A 11 4.13 5.39 12.60
N ILE A 12 3.38 4.40 12.08
CA ILE A 12 3.98 3.27 11.38
C ILE A 12 4.64 3.74 10.08
N PRO A 13 5.92 3.40 9.83
CA PRO A 13 6.60 3.73 8.58
C PRO A 13 5.95 2.99 7.40
N LEU A 14 5.63 3.72 6.33
CA LEU A 14 5.14 3.14 5.07
C LEU A 14 6.23 3.24 4.00
N PRO A 15 6.42 2.21 3.14
CA PRO A 15 7.39 2.27 2.04
C PRO A 15 7.21 3.45 1.08
N GLN A 16 5.97 3.93 0.89
CA GLN A 16 5.67 5.09 0.04
C GLN A 16 5.69 6.43 0.81
N GLY A 17 5.98 6.41 2.11
CA GLY A 17 5.83 7.56 2.98
C GLY A 17 4.37 7.90 3.29
N ARG A 18 4.16 8.98 4.05
CA ARG A 18 2.83 9.48 4.45
C ARG A 18 2.71 10.96 4.09
N SER A 19 1.49 11.41 3.82
CA SER A 19 1.24 12.83 3.58
C SER A 19 1.43 13.63 4.87
N ALA A 20 2.48 14.45 4.95
CA ALA A 20 2.74 15.33 6.09
C ALA A 20 1.58 16.30 6.35
N LYS A 21 0.85 16.71 5.30
CA LYS A 21 -0.34 17.56 5.42
C LYS A 21 -1.48 16.84 6.13
N VAL A 22 -1.71 15.56 5.79
CA VAL A 22 -2.75 14.75 6.42
C VAL A 22 -2.38 14.44 7.87
N LEU A 23 -1.14 14.05 8.14
CA LEU A 23 -0.65 13.82 9.52
C LEU A 23 -0.77 15.08 10.38
N SER A 24 -0.32 16.23 9.87
CA SER A 24 -0.48 17.51 10.58
C SER A 24 -1.94 17.82 10.86
N ALA A 25 -2.84 17.62 9.88
CA ALA A 25 -4.27 17.84 10.09
C ALA A 25 -4.90 16.86 11.09
N LEU A 26 -4.45 15.60 11.14
CA LEU A 26 -4.93 14.59 12.09
C LEU A 26 -4.53 14.97 13.52
N TYR A 27 -3.25 15.29 13.74
CA TYR A 27 -2.73 15.60 15.06
C TYR A 27 -3.06 17.03 15.54
N ALA A 28 -3.21 17.98 14.62
CA ALA A 28 -3.78 19.29 14.93
C ALA A 28 -5.25 19.15 15.36
N LYS A 29 -6.03 18.27 14.71
CA LYS A 29 -7.41 17.99 15.15
C LYS A 29 -7.43 17.35 16.55
N GLU A 30 -6.60 16.35 16.81
CA GLU A 30 -6.54 15.69 18.13
C GLU A 30 -6.13 16.66 19.25
N SER A 31 -5.14 17.51 19.04
CA SER A 31 -4.69 18.51 20.02
C SER A 31 -5.68 19.68 20.23
N ILE A 32 -6.49 20.02 19.23
CA ILE A 32 -7.59 21.00 19.36
C ILE A 32 -8.78 20.38 20.12
N ILE A 33 -9.04 19.07 19.95
CA ILE A 33 -10.12 18.34 20.62
C ILE A 33 -9.88 18.22 22.13
N GLU A 34 -8.63 18.02 22.58
CA GLU A 34 -8.33 17.99 24.03
C GLU A 34 -8.58 19.34 24.74
N LYS A 35 -8.62 20.46 24.00
CA LYS A 35 -8.77 21.82 24.57
C LYS A 35 -10.18 22.42 24.45
N ARG A 36 -11.12 21.79 23.73
CA ARG A 36 -12.48 22.33 23.56
C ARG A 36 -13.53 21.32 24.03
N TYR A 37 -13.76 21.29 25.34
CA TYR A 37 -15.10 21.03 25.85
C TYR A 37 -15.99 22.23 25.45
N GLU A 38 -17.22 21.95 24.99
CA GLU A 38 -18.30 22.90 24.64
C GLU A 38 -18.33 23.45 23.19
N SER A 39 -18.85 22.67 22.23
CA SER A 39 -19.80 23.10 21.16
C SER A 39 -20.08 21.94 20.19
N ASP A 40 -21.30 21.92 19.61
CA ASP A 40 -21.95 20.91 18.74
C ASP A 40 -21.21 20.48 17.44
N SER A 41 -19.88 20.44 17.42
CA SER A 41 -19.12 19.97 16.26
C SER A 41 -18.71 18.51 16.45
N LEU A 42 -19.00 17.68 15.45
CA LEU A 42 -18.53 16.29 15.36
C LEU A 42 -17.03 16.20 15.64
N THR A 43 -16.64 15.31 16.54
CA THR A 43 -15.25 15.02 16.88
C THR A 43 -14.51 14.45 15.67
N GLY A 44 -13.18 14.59 15.65
CA GLY A 44 -12.34 14.03 14.57
C GLY A 44 -12.49 12.51 14.41
N LYS A 45 -12.85 11.80 15.50
CA LYS A 45 -13.18 10.36 15.47
C LYS A 45 -14.51 10.10 14.77
N GLU A 46 -15.56 10.86 15.09
CA GLU A 46 -16.88 10.71 14.46
C GLU A 46 -16.84 11.02 12.96
N LEU A 47 -16.06 12.02 12.53
CA LEU A 47 -15.87 12.31 11.11
C LEU A 47 -15.21 11.15 10.35
N ARG A 48 -14.26 10.44 10.98
CA ARG A 48 -13.64 9.24 10.40
C ARG A 48 -14.63 8.10 10.29
N GLU A 49 -15.44 7.88 11.33
CA GLU A 49 -16.49 6.86 11.30
C GLU A 49 -17.55 7.13 10.23
N ILE A 50 -17.92 8.38 9.98
CA ILE A 50 -18.83 8.76 8.89
C ILE A 50 -18.20 8.42 7.53
N GLN A 51 -16.95 8.85 7.29
CA GLN A 51 -16.25 8.55 6.04
C GLN A 51 -16.03 7.04 5.83
N LYS A 52 -15.74 6.30 6.89
CA LYS A 52 -15.64 4.84 6.86
C LYS A 52 -16.96 4.22 6.38
N LYS A 53 -18.09 4.65 6.94
CA LYS A 53 -19.42 4.19 6.52
C LYS A 53 -19.77 4.55 5.08
N GLU A 54 -19.32 5.71 4.59
CA GLU A 54 -19.49 6.10 3.18
C GLU A 54 -18.78 5.10 2.27
N PHE A 55 -17.50 4.78 2.53
CA PHE A 55 -16.78 3.75 1.78
C PHE A 55 -17.45 2.38 1.90
N GLU A 56 -17.87 1.97 3.09
CA GLU A 56 -18.56 0.68 3.28
C GLU A 56 -19.89 0.60 2.52
N ASN A 57 -20.59 1.72 2.34
CA ASN A 57 -21.78 1.79 1.51
C ASN A 57 -21.43 1.73 0.01
N GLU A 58 -20.41 2.44 -0.45
CA GLU A 58 -19.91 2.33 -1.84
C GLU A 58 -19.50 0.90 -2.19
N LEU A 59 -19.01 0.14 -1.21
CA LEU A 59 -18.64 -1.27 -1.40
C LEU A 59 -19.83 -2.22 -1.51
N LYS A 60 -21.06 -1.82 -1.12
CA LYS A 60 -22.26 -2.65 -1.30
C LYS A 60 -22.69 -2.72 -2.75
N ASP A 61 -22.58 -1.59 -3.45
CA ASP A 61 -22.97 -1.44 -4.85
C ASP A 61 -21.76 -1.62 -5.78
N ILE A 62 -20.69 -2.27 -5.29
CA ILE A 62 -19.39 -2.37 -5.97
C ILE A 62 -19.46 -3.07 -7.33
N ASP A 63 -20.40 -3.99 -7.49
CA ASP A 63 -20.56 -4.77 -8.72
C ASP A 63 -21.24 -3.95 -9.83
N GLU A 64 -21.84 -2.79 -9.51
CA GLU A 64 -22.41 -1.83 -10.47
C GLU A 64 -21.41 -0.78 -10.95
N VAL A 65 -20.21 -0.74 -10.37
CA VAL A 65 -19.17 0.25 -10.67
C VAL A 65 -18.28 -0.25 -11.81
N ASP A 66 -17.91 0.65 -12.73
CA ASP A 66 -17.03 0.33 -13.87
C ASP A 66 -15.63 -0.17 -13.45
N ASP A 67 -15.05 0.44 -12.41
CA ASP A 67 -13.73 0.10 -11.88
C ASP A 67 -13.78 -0.15 -10.36
N PRO A 68 -14.23 -1.34 -9.94
CA PRO A 68 -14.38 -1.66 -8.52
C PRO A 68 -13.04 -1.71 -7.77
N LEU A 69 -11.94 -2.08 -8.43
CA LEU A 69 -10.61 -2.04 -7.81
C LEU A 69 -10.25 -0.64 -7.33
N ASN A 70 -10.65 0.40 -8.06
CA ASN A 70 -10.36 1.78 -7.68
C ASN A 70 -11.02 2.18 -6.35
N THR A 71 -12.27 1.76 -6.13
CA THR A 71 -13.01 2.03 -4.90
C THR A 71 -12.30 1.39 -3.71
N TYR A 72 -11.91 0.10 -3.84
CA TYR A 72 -11.10 -0.57 -2.84
C TYR A 72 -9.75 0.11 -2.59
N PHE A 73 -9.04 0.48 -3.66
CA PHE A 73 -7.74 1.14 -3.57
C PHE A 73 -7.83 2.48 -2.83
N LYS A 74 -8.86 3.29 -3.13
CA LYS A 74 -9.12 4.56 -2.42
C LYS A 74 -9.42 4.32 -0.94
N TYR A 75 -10.28 3.34 -0.63
CA TYR A 75 -10.63 3.04 0.74
C TYR A 75 -9.41 2.59 1.55
N ILE A 76 -8.61 1.67 1.00
CA ILE A 76 -7.38 1.19 1.64
C ILE A 76 -6.40 2.33 1.89
N ASN A 77 -6.17 3.21 0.91
CA ASN A 77 -5.31 4.38 1.10
C ASN A 77 -5.86 5.32 2.18
N TRP A 78 -7.17 5.55 2.20
CA TRP A 78 -7.82 6.37 3.22
C TRP A 78 -7.62 5.78 4.62
N ILE A 79 -7.74 4.45 4.78
CA ILE A 79 -7.45 3.76 6.04
C ILE A 79 -5.99 4.01 6.45
N GLN A 80 -5.04 3.78 5.54
CA GLN A 80 -3.62 4.00 5.84
C GLN A 80 -3.34 5.43 6.28
N GLU A 81 -3.97 6.43 5.65
CA GLU A 81 -3.78 7.84 5.98
C GLU A 81 -4.40 8.22 7.33
N ASN A 82 -5.61 7.74 7.64
CA ASN A 82 -6.38 8.18 8.80
C ASN A 82 -6.09 7.37 10.08
N TYR A 83 -5.44 6.21 9.95
CA TYR A 83 -5.07 5.34 11.07
C TYR A 83 -3.55 5.08 11.08
N PRO A 84 -2.73 6.10 11.44
CA PRO A 84 -1.28 6.01 11.35
C PRO A 84 -0.64 5.04 12.35
N THR A 85 -1.33 4.73 13.43
CA THR A 85 -0.96 3.74 14.45
C THR A 85 -1.10 2.30 13.97
N GLY A 86 -1.77 2.07 12.84
CA GLY A 86 -1.93 0.75 12.21
C GLY A 86 -2.60 -0.30 13.08
N ASN A 87 -3.53 0.12 13.94
CA ASN A 87 -4.34 -0.82 14.70
C ASN A 87 -5.31 -1.55 13.77
N ASP A 88 -4.91 -2.73 13.28
CA ASP A 88 -5.70 -3.52 12.34
C ASP A 88 -7.04 -3.96 12.95
N THR A 89 -7.11 -4.17 14.27
CA THR A 89 -8.37 -4.53 14.96
C THR A 89 -9.45 -3.46 14.87
N GLU A 90 -9.07 -2.20 14.70
CA GLU A 90 -9.99 -1.06 14.56
C GLU A 90 -10.37 -0.79 13.09
N THR A 91 -9.44 -1.10 12.17
CA THR A 91 -9.56 -0.74 10.76
C THR A 91 -10.02 -1.86 9.85
N GLY A 92 -9.74 -3.12 10.20
CA GLY A 92 -10.00 -4.28 9.34
C GLY A 92 -9.20 -4.27 8.04
N LEU A 93 -8.06 -3.57 8.01
CA LEU A 93 -7.25 -3.34 6.82
C LEU A 93 -6.78 -4.65 6.19
N LEU A 94 -6.26 -5.58 7.00
CA LEU A 94 -5.79 -6.88 6.51
C LEU A 94 -6.92 -7.71 5.93
N SER A 95 -8.07 -7.77 6.62
CA SER A 95 -9.25 -8.49 6.13
C SER A 95 -9.75 -7.94 4.80
N LEU A 96 -9.79 -6.61 4.67
CA LEU A 96 -10.15 -5.94 3.42
C LEU A 96 -9.14 -6.23 2.30
N LEU A 97 -7.83 -6.16 2.60
CA LEU A 97 -6.78 -6.50 1.64
C LEU A 97 -6.93 -7.94 1.14
N GLU A 98 -7.03 -8.92 2.03
CA GLU A 98 -7.20 -10.33 1.67
C GLU A 98 -8.42 -10.57 0.81
N HIS A 99 -9.55 -9.92 1.15
CA HIS A 99 -10.77 -10.00 0.35
C HIS A 99 -10.54 -9.51 -1.08
N VAL A 100 -9.98 -8.32 -1.25
CA VAL A 100 -9.77 -7.69 -2.57
C VAL A 100 -8.76 -8.46 -3.40
N LEU A 101 -7.64 -8.85 -2.78
CA LEU A 101 -6.59 -9.61 -3.46
C LEU A 101 -7.12 -10.95 -3.96
N LYS A 102 -7.92 -11.66 -3.14
CA LYS A 102 -8.55 -12.92 -3.54
C LYS A 102 -9.65 -12.71 -4.58
N LYS A 103 -10.49 -11.68 -4.46
CA LYS A 103 -11.59 -11.40 -5.41
C LYS A 103 -11.07 -11.18 -6.83
N TYR A 104 -9.93 -10.49 -6.99
CA TYR A 104 -9.39 -10.11 -8.31
C TYR A 104 -8.15 -10.90 -8.76
N GLN A 105 -7.76 -11.96 -8.04
CA GLN A 105 -6.55 -12.74 -8.32
C GLN A 105 -6.47 -13.24 -9.77
N SER A 106 -7.59 -13.67 -10.33
CA SER A 106 -7.67 -14.23 -11.69
C SER A 106 -8.37 -13.30 -12.67
N ASP A 107 -8.60 -12.03 -12.30
CA ASP A 107 -9.26 -11.06 -13.17
C ASP A 107 -8.23 -10.43 -14.13
N PRO A 108 -8.31 -10.71 -15.44
CA PRO A 108 -7.33 -10.23 -16.42
C PRO A 108 -7.27 -8.72 -16.52
N ARG A 109 -8.33 -7.99 -16.11
CA ARG A 109 -8.36 -6.52 -16.10
C ARG A 109 -7.31 -5.93 -15.16
N TYR A 110 -6.97 -6.66 -14.09
CA TYR A 110 -6.15 -6.15 -12.99
C TYR A 110 -4.78 -6.82 -12.85
N LEU A 111 -4.52 -7.92 -13.55
CA LEU A 111 -3.24 -8.65 -13.48
C LEU A 111 -2.03 -7.74 -13.68
N ASN A 112 -2.09 -6.76 -14.58
CA ASN A 112 -1.01 -5.80 -14.81
C ASN A 112 -1.38 -4.35 -14.44
N ASP A 113 -2.35 -4.18 -13.52
CA ASP A 113 -2.70 -2.87 -12.98
C ASP A 113 -1.74 -2.51 -11.83
N SER A 114 -1.14 -1.32 -11.92
CA SER A 114 -0.21 -0.82 -10.91
C SER A 114 -0.83 -0.66 -9.51
N ARG A 115 -2.13 -0.39 -9.41
CA ARG A 115 -2.87 -0.27 -8.15
C ARG A 115 -3.02 -1.63 -7.50
N TYR A 116 -3.37 -2.65 -8.28
CA TYR A 116 -3.49 -4.02 -7.79
C TYR A 116 -2.14 -4.55 -7.27
N LEU A 117 -1.07 -4.31 -8.03
CA LEU A 117 0.29 -4.67 -7.60
C LEU A 117 0.71 -3.94 -6.31
N ARG A 118 0.31 -2.67 -6.13
CA ARG A 118 0.56 -1.94 -4.87
C ARG A 118 -0.16 -2.54 -3.67
N LEU A 119 -1.39 -3.04 -3.84
CA LEU A 119 -2.10 -3.74 -2.77
C LEU A 119 -1.37 -5.03 -2.38
N TRP A 120 -0.82 -5.75 -3.35
CA TRP A 120 0.01 -6.92 -3.07
C TRP A 120 1.30 -6.59 -2.31
N PHE A 121 1.97 -5.49 -2.64
CA PHE A 121 3.14 -5.04 -1.87
C PHE A 121 2.76 -4.65 -0.45
N LEU A 122 1.61 -4.00 -0.28
CA LEU A 122 1.11 -3.67 1.04
C LEU A 122 0.82 -4.94 1.86
N TYR A 123 0.20 -5.95 1.25
CA TYR A 123 -0.02 -7.23 1.91
C TYR A 123 1.30 -7.94 2.26
N ALA A 124 2.28 -7.91 1.35
CA ALA A 124 3.60 -8.47 1.61
C ALA A 124 4.32 -7.78 2.78
N HIS A 125 4.13 -6.48 2.96
CA HIS A 125 4.70 -5.74 4.09
C HIS A 125 4.21 -6.23 5.46
N TYR A 126 2.96 -6.70 5.55
CA TYR A 126 2.40 -7.26 6.79
C TYR A 126 2.65 -8.77 6.96
N SER A 127 3.15 -9.45 5.93
CA SER A 127 3.41 -10.88 5.96
C SER A 127 4.72 -11.23 6.63
N GLN A 128 4.75 -12.37 7.32
CA GLN A 128 5.97 -12.96 7.86
C GLN A 128 6.84 -13.59 6.75
N GLU A 129 6.24 -13.94 5.61
CA GLU A 129 6.90 -14.60 4.49
C GLU A 129 6.69 -13.81 3.18
N PRO A 130 7.22 -12.57 3.08
CA PRO A 130 7.00 -11.72 1.90
C PRO A 130 7.50 -12.36 0.60
N ILE A 131 8.56 -13.18 0.67
CA ILE A 131 9.11 -13.88 -0.51
C ILE A 131 8.06 -14.79 -1.16
N GLU A 132 7.30 -15.52 -0.35
CA GLU A 132 6.29 -16.45 -0.85
C GLU A 132 5.16 -15.71 -1.57
N ILE A 133 4.84 -14.49 -1.12
CA ILE A 133 3.90 -13.62 -1.83
C ILE A 133 4.48 -13.22 -3.20
N PHE A 134 5.75 -12.78 -3.28
CA PHE A 134 6.36 -12.44 -4.57
C PHE A 134 6.47 -13.63 -5.54
N LYS A 135 6.74 -14.84 -5.02
CA LYS A 135 6.69 -16.08 -5.81
C LYS A 135 5.29 -16.37 -6.31
N PHE A 136 4.28 -16.22 -5.45
CA PHE A 136 2.87 -16.38 -5.80
C PHE A 136 2.47 -15.42 -6.94
N LEU A 137 2.88 -14.15 -6.88
CA LEU A 137 2.64 -13.19 -7.96
C LEU A 137 3.28 -13.65 -9.28
N SER A 138 4.50 -14.18 -9.23
CA SER A 138 5.19 -14.71 -10.42
C SER A 138 4.39 -15.82 -11.08
N VAL A 139 3.95 -16.81 -10.29
CA VAL A 139 3.21 -17.99 -10.75
C VAL A 139 1.83 -17.63 -11.31
N ASN A 140 1.15 -16.64 -10.71
CA ASN A 140 -0.16 -16.17 -11.17
C ASN A 140 -0.08 -15.06 -12.23
N GLU A 141 1.12 -14.76 -12.73
CA GLU A 141 1.36 -13.74 -13.74
C GLU A 141 0.90 -12.32 -13.39
N ILE A 142 0.87 -12.00 -12.09
CA ILE A 142 0.47 -10.70 -11.57
C ILE A 142 1.68 -9.75 -11.63
N GLY A 143 1.52 -8.62 -12.32
CA GLY A 143 2.48 -7.53 -12.39
C GLY A 143 3.69 -7.81 -13.29
N GLN A 144 3.68 -8.88 -14.08
CA GLN A 144 4.84 -9.27 -14.90
C GLN A 144 5.27 -8.20 -15.91
N ASN A 145 4.36 -7.33 -16.35
CA ASN A 145 4.68 -6.24 -17.27
C ASN A 145 5.12 -4.95 -16.56
N LEU A 146 5.13 -4.92 -15.23
CA LEU A 146 5.41 -3.72 -14.44
C LEU A 146 6.83 -3.77 -13.88
N SER A 147 7.65 -2.75 -14.17
CA SER A 147 9.03 -2.69 -13.65
C SER A 147 9.06 -2.74 -12.13
N THR A 148 8.05 -2.15 -11.48
CA THR A 148 7.93 -2.07 -10.02
C THR A 148 7.88 -3.45 -9.36
N TYR A 149 7.34 -4.48 -10.03
CA TYR A 149 7.38 -5.85 -9.49
C TYR A 149 8.82 -6.32 -9.31
N TYR A 150 9.65 -6.19 -10.35
CA TYR A 150 11.03 -6.64 -10.33
C TYR A 150 11.91 -5.77 -9.42
N GLU A 151 11.66 -4.46 -9.40
CA GLU A 151 12.36 -3.52 -8.51
C GLU A 151 12.16 -3.92 -7.03
N GLU A 152 10.91 -4.09 -6.59
CA GLU A 152 10.59 -4.42 -5.20
C GLU A 152 11.03 -5.85 -4.84
N TYR A 153 10.87 -6.80 -5.77
CA TYR A 153 11.28 -8.18 -5.49
C TYR A 153 12.80 -8.31 -5.38
N ALA A 154 13.55 -7.65 -6.26
CA ALA A 154 15.00 -7.65 -6.17
C ALA A 154 15.49 -6.92 -4.91
N LEU A 155 14.84 -5.82 -4.52
CA LEU A 155 15.15 -5.14 -3.25
C LEU A 155 14.91 -6.04 -2.05
N LEU A 156 13.80 -6.78 -2.01
CA LEU A 156 13.52 -7.75 -0.95
C LEU A 156 14.61 -8.84 -0.86
N MET A 157 15.08 -9.35 -2.01
CA MET A 157 16.19 -10.31 -2.04
C MET A 157 17.51 -9.66 -1.57
N GLU A 158 17.77 -8.42 -1.97
CA GLU A 158 18.93 -7.63 -1.54
C GLU A 158 18.96 -7.48 -0.01
N THR A 159 17.83 -7.14 0.63
CA THR A 159 17.74 -7.03 2.11
C THR A 159 17.99 -8.35 2.83
N GLN A 160 17.87 -9.48 2.14
CA GLN A 160 18.16 -10.82 2.67
C GLN A 160 19.55 -11.33 2.27
N ASN A 161 20.40 -10.46 1.71
CA ASN A 161 21.72 -10.80 1.18
C ASN A 161 21.70 -11.86 0.05
N LYS A 162 20.56 -12.01 -0.64
CA LYS A 162 20.37 -12.93 -1.77
C LYS A 162 20.66 -12.22 -3.10
N TYR A 163 21.89 -11.75 -3.25
CA TYR A 163 22.30 -10.89 -4.37
C TYR A 163 22.21 -11.60 -5.73
N LYS A 164 22.47 -12.91 -5.77
CA LYS A 164 22.38 -13.70 -7.00
C LYS A 164 20.94 -13.75 -7.51
N GLU A 165 20.00 -14.04 -6.62
CA GLU A 165 18.57 -14.07 -6.91
C GLU A 165 18.04 -12.68 -7.30
N ALA A 166 18.48 -11.63 -6.60
CA ALA A 166 18.16 -10.24 -6.95
C ALA A 166 18.62 -9.90 -8.39
N ASN A 167 19.82 -10.33 -8.77
CA ASN A 167 20.36 -10.15 -10.12
C ASN A 167 19.53 -10.89 -11.19
N GLU A 168 19.11 -12.12 -10.89
CA GLU A 168 18.24 -12.92 -11.77
C GLU A 168 16.87 -12.25 -11.96
N ILE A 169 16.28 -11.68 -10.91
CA ILE A 169 15.01 -10.95 -10.96
C ILE A 169 15.12 -9.71 -11.86
N TYR A 170 16.16 -8.90 -11.71
CA TYR A 170 16.37 -7.74 -12.58
C TYR A 170 16.52 -8.14 -14.06
N THR A 171 17.34 -9.17 -14.30
CA THR A 171 17.58 -9.69 -15.66
C THR A 171 16.27 -10.21 -16.27
N LEU A 172 15.46 -10.93 -15.50
CA LEU A 172 14.15 -11.43 -15.93
C LEU A 172 13.22 -10.28 -16.33
N GLY A 173 13.10 -9.24 -15.50
CA GLY A 173 12.25 -8.09 -15.81
C GLY A 173 12.70 -7.32 -17.06
N ILE A 174 14.00 -7.19 -17.28
CA ILE A 174 14.58 -6.57 -18.48
C ILE A 174 14.26 -7.42 -19.72
N ASN A 175 14.43 -8.74 -19.64
CA ASN A 175 14.13 -9.67 -20.73
C ASN A 175 12.64 -9.66 -21.09
N ARG A 176 11.76 -9.54 -20.10
CA ARG A 176 10.31 -9.38 -20.28
C ARG A 176 9.90 -7.98 -20.73
N LYS A 177 10.84 -7.03 -20.83
CA LYS A 177 10.60 -5.62 -21.20
C LYS A 177 9.54 -4.96 -20.30
N ALA A 178 9.60 -5.24 -19.01
CA ALA A 178 8.69 -4.66 -18.03
C ALA A 178 8.78 -3.12 -18.03
N GLN A 179 7.63 -2.45 -18.00
CA GLN A 179 7.53 -1.00 -18.19
C GLN A 179 7.44 -0.26 -16.84
N PRO A 180 8.09 0.90 -16.71
CA PRO A 180 9.01 1.53 -17.67
C PRO A 180 10.39 0.87 -17.70
N ILE A 181 10.82 0.38 -18.88
CA ILE A 181 12.05 -0.44 -18.98
C ILE A 181 13.33 0.34 -18.64
N GLU A 182 13.39 1.62 -19.03
CA GLU A 182 14.56 2.45 -18.75
C GLU A 182 14.73 2.72 -17.25
N ARG A 183 13.61 2.82 -16.51
CA ARG A 183 13.64 2.89 -15.05
C ARG A 183 14.19 1.59 -14.46
N LEU A 184 13.75 0.43 -14.97
CA LEU A 184 14.23 -0.87 -14.50
C LEU A 184 15.74 -1.03 -14.71
N LYS A 185 16.24 -0.70 -15.91
CA LYS A 185 17.68 -0.75 -16.22
C LYS A 185 18.49 0.17 -15.31
N LYS A 186 17.99 1.40 -15.07
CA LYS A 186 18.65 2.33 -14.15
C LYS A 186 18.75 1.74 -12.74
N ARG A 187 17.66 1.17 -12.21
CA ARG A 187 17.65 0.52 -10.90
C ARG A 187 18.58 -0.69 -10.85
N TYR A 188 18.67 -1.45 -11.92
CA TYR A 188 19.61 -2.57 -12.01
C TYR A 188 21.07 -2.12 -11.94
N ILE A 189 21.44 -1.03 -12.65
CA ILE A 189 22.79 -0.44 -12.56
C ILE A 189 23.08 0.04 -11.14
N GLU A 190 22.11 0.65 -10.47
CA GLU A 190 22.27 1.08 -9.07
C GLU A 190 22.47 -0.11 -8.12
N PHE A 191 21.75 -1.21 -8.33
CA PHE A 191 21.93 -2.47 -7.60
C PHE A 191 23.33 -3.06 -7.82
N GLN A 192 23.80 -3.11 -9.07
CA GLN A 192 25.13 -3.65 -9.40
C GLN A 192 26.28 -2.87 -8.75
N LYS A 193 26.07 -1.61 -8.36
CA LYS A 193 27.06 -0.81 -7.61
C LYS A 193 27.07 -1.10 -6.11
N ARG A 194 26.02 -1.72 -5.58
CA ARG A 194 25.87 -2.07 -4.16
C ARG A 194 26.28 -3.51 -3.85
N MET A 195 26.25 -4.38 -4.86
CA MET A 195 26.80 -5.74 -4.84
C MET A 195 28.32 -5.72 -4.85
#